data_AF-A0A7X6T4R1-F1
#
_entry.id   AF-A0A7X6T4R1-F1
#
_cell.length_a   1.000
_cell.length_b   1.000
_cell.length_c   1.000
_cell.angle_alpha   90.00
_cell.angle_beta   90.00
_cell.angle_gamma   90.00
#
_symmetry.space_group_name_H-M   'P 1'
#
loop_
_entity.id
_entity.type
_entity.pdbx_description
1 polymer ?
#
loop_
_entity_poly.entity_id
_entity_poly.type
_entity_poly.pdbx_seq_one_letter_code
_entity_poly.pdbx_strand_id
1 'polypeptide(L)'
;MVEVRKLYLLGVVWLVALTISCTSAINLGGVTSCHSQGDYGGAYEELRGLEEQFLDKQGPLLYALDLGALAHYNRQWLTSNNLLDRAERQIWENYSESISANLGSYLVNDNTRAYQGEDFEDLYTNIFKALNYLHLGEGESSLVELRRLSEKQQMLRQKYEALDQRLEMSSHGDYVEAYTSSQFSSSALGYYLQMVVARDMGEFNDAS
;
A
#
# COMPACT_ATOMS: atom_id res chain seq x y z
N MET A 1 42.25 -29.66 31.86
CA MET A 1 42.08 -29.57 30.38
C MET A 1 40.68 -29.97 29.89
N VAL A 2 40.02 -31.00 30.44
CA VAL A 2 38.68 -31.45 29.98
C VAL A 2 37.57 -30.44 30.29
N GLU A 3 37.59 -29.80 31.46
CA GLU A 3 36.64 -28.76 31.89
C GLU A 3 36.65 -27.52 30.96
N VAL A 4 37.84 -27.03 30.62
CA VAL A 4 38.02 -25.86 29.74
C VAL A 4 37.48 -26.11 28.33
N ARG A 5 37.63 -27.35 27.82
CA ARG A 5 37.09 -27.75 26.52
C ARG A 5 35.56 -27.81 26.51
N LYS A 6 34.94 -28.18 27.64
CA LYS A 6 33.47 -28.18 27.80
C LYS A 6 32.91 -26.75 27.87
N LEU A 7 33.58 -25.83 28.57
CA LEU A 7 33.19 -24.41 28.58
C LEU A 7 33.30 -23.78 27.18
N TYR A 8 34.36 -24.11 26.44
CA TYR A 8 34.53 -23.60 25.08
C TYR A 8 33.46 -24.14 24.12
N LEU A 9 33.13 -25.44 24.21
CA LEU A 9 32.05 -26.05 23.43
C LEU A 9 30.67 -25.45 23.77
N LEU A 10 30.38 -25.22 25.05
CA LEU A 10 29.14 -24.55 25.48
C LEU A 10 29.08 -23.10 24.96
N GLY A 11 30.19 -22.36 25.01
CA GLY A 11 30.27 -21.00 24.47
C GLY A 11 30.06 -20.95 22.95
N VAL A 12 30.63 -21.90 22.20
CA VAL A 12 30.44 -22.00 20.74
C VAL A 12 28.99 -22.38 20.40
N VAL A 13 28.35 -23.27 21.17
CA VAL A 13 26.94 -23.64 20.97
C VAL A 13 26.01 -22.46 21.25
N TRP A 14 26.27 -21.67 22.28
CA TRP A 14 25.52 -20.43 22.55
C TRP A 14 25.73 -19.35 21.49
N LEU A 15 26.96 -19.21 20.96
CA LEU A 15 27.27 -18.30 19.87
C LEU A 15 26.55 -18.70 18.56
N VAL A 16 26.49 -20.00 18.26
CA VAL A 16 25.79 -20.54 17.08
C VAL A 16 24.27 -20.39 17.24
N ALA A 17 23.72 -20.60 18.45
CA ALA A 17 22.29 -20.40 18.72
C ALA A 17 21.83 -18.94 18.54
N LEU A 18 22.72 -17.96 18.75
CA LEU A 18 22.45 -16.54 18.52
C LEU A 18 22.47 -16.12 17.04
N THR A 19 22.96 -16.98 16.13
CA THR A 19 23.01 -16.68 14.69
C THR A 19 21.81 -17.22 13.90
N ILE A 20 20.92 -17.99 14.54
CA ILE A 20 19.64 -18.44 13.96
C ILE A 20 18.56 -17.39 14.27
N SER A 21 18.85 -16.12 13.98
CA SER A 21 17.78 -15.15 13.78
C SER A 21 17.25 -15.38 12.38
N CYS A 22 16.34 -16.36 12.24
CA CYS A 22 15.49 -16.41 11.06
C CYS A 22 14.70 -15.11 11.03
N THR A 23 15.11 -14.17 10.18
CA THR A 23 14.22 -13.11 9.71
C THR A 23 12.99 -13.82 9.17
N SER A 24 11.85 -13.68 9.85
CA SER A 24 10.59 -14.30 9.46
C SER A 24 9.98 -13.55 8.26
N ALA A 25 10.77 -13.36 7.21
CA ALA A 25 10.33 -12.78 5.96
C ALA A 25 9.51 -13.82 5.20
N ILE A 26 8.39 -13.38 4.63
CA ILE A 26 7.61 -14.19 3.71
C ILE A 26 8.46 -14.51 2.46
N ASN A 27 8.39 -15.76 2.00
CA ASN A 27 9.10 -16.17 0.79
C ASN A 27 8.24 -15.88 -0.44
N LEU A 28 8.52 -14.76 -1.11
CA LEU A 28 7.83 -14.36 -2.35
C LEU A 28 8.58 -14.79 -3.62
N GLY A 29 9.49 -15.77 -3.52
CA GLY A 29 10.31 -16.21 -4.67
C GLY A 29 9.47 -16.73 -5.85
N GLY A 30 8.42 -17.51 -5.57
CA GLY A 30 7.47 -17.99 -6.59
C GLY A 30 6.73 -16.83 -7.26
N VAL A 31 6.11 -15.96 -6.45
CA VAL A 31 5.41 -14.75 -6.91
C VAL A 31 6.31 -13.88 -7.80
N THR A 32 7.53 -13.59 -7.34
CA THR A 32 8.49 -12.74 -8.05
C THR A 32 8.94 -13.37 -9.37
N SER A 33 9.18 -14.69 -9.36
CA SER A 33 9.56 -15.45 -10.56
C SER A 33 8.48 -15.36 -11.63
N CYS A 34 7.22 -15.67 -11.28
CA CYS A 34 6.08 -15.57 -12.17
C CYS A 34 5.88 -14.13 -12.67
N HIS A 35 5.92 -13.14 -11.77
CA HIS A 35 5.78 -11.72 -12.13
C HIS A 35 6.86 -11.27 -13.12
N SER A 36 8.12 -11.64 -12.91
CA SER A 36 9.23 -11.27 -13.80
C SER A 36 9.12 -11.87 -15.21
N GLN A 37 8.39 -12.96 -15.35
CA GLN A 37 8.12 -13.64 -16.63
C GLN A 37 6.84 -13.14 -17.31
N GLY A 38 6.10 -12.22 -16.68
CA GLY A 38 4.77 -11.78 -17.13
C GLY A 38 3.67 -12.82 -16.89
N ASP A 39 3.94 -13.88 -16.12
CA ASP A 39 2.95 -14.86 -15.71
C ASP A 39 2.17 -14.35 -14.49
N TYR A 40 1.26 -13.40 -14.74
CA TYR A 40 0.43 -12.81 -13.69
C TYR A 40 -0.59 -13.78 -13.11
N GLY A 41 -0.99 -14.81 -13.88
CA GLY A 41 -1.85 -15.88 -13.39
C GLY A 41 -1.15 -16.76 -12.36
N GLY A 42 0.07 -17.21 -12.68
CA GLY A 42 0.91 -17.93 -11.73
C GLY A 42 1.24 -17.08 -10.51
N ALA A 43 1.61 -15.81 -10.68
CA ALA A 43 1.91 -14.92 -9.57
C ALA A 43 0.71 -14.73 -8.63
N TYR A 44 -0.50 -14.60 -9.18
CA TYR A 44 -1.75 -14.50 -8.40
C TYR A 44 -1.99 -15.75 -7.55
N GLU A 45 -1.90 -16.95 -8.15
CA GLU A 45 -2.14 -18.20 -7.41
C GLU A 45 -1.03 -18.50 -6.39
N GLU A 46 0.23 -18.17 -6.69
CA GLU A 46 1.34 -18.26 -5.74
C GLU A 46 1.12 -17.35 -4.53
N LEU A 47 0.74 -16.09 -4.75
CA LEU A 47 0.49 -15.15 -3.64
C LEU A 47 -0.72 -15.59 -2.81
N ARG A 48 -1.79 -16.03 -3.47
CA ARG A 48 -2.99 -16.57 -2.81
C ARG A 48 -2.68 -17.82 -1.98
N GLY A 49 -1.79 -18.69 -2.45
CA GLY A 49 -1.31 -19.85 -1.70
C GLY A 49 -0.54 -19.49 -0.42
N LEU A 50 -0.05 -18.25 -0.32
CA LEU A 50 0.66 -17.72 0.84
C LEU A 50 -0.23 -16.90 1.79
N GLU A 51 -1.56 -16.87 1.60
CA GLU A 51 -2.49 -15.99 2.33
C GLU A 51 -2.23 -15.96 3.84
N GLU A 52 -2.25 -17.10 4.53
CA GLU A 52 -2.09 -17.16 5.98
C GLU A 52 -0.75 -16.56 6.44
N GLN A 53 0.34 -16.89 5.75
CA GLN A 53 1.66 -16.37 6.07
C GLN A 53 1.77 -14.87 5.75
N PHE A 54 1.15 -14.42 4.66
CA PHE A 54 1.18 -13.01 4.26
C PHE A 54 0.40 -12.16 5.25
N LEU A 55 -0.80 -12.60 5.64
CA LEU A 55 -1.63 -11.94 6.62
C LEU A 55 -0.94 -11.84 7.99
N ASP A 56 -0.25 -12.90 8.44
CA ASP A 56 0.51 -12.88 9.70
C ASP A 56 1.71 -11.91 9.66
N LYS A 57 2.42 -11.85 8.53
CA LYS A 57 3.70 -11.11 8.44
C LYS A 57 3.58 -9.66 7.96
N GLN A 58 2.70 -9.41 7.01
CA GLN A 58 2.57 -8.12 6.32
C GLN A 58 1.21 -7.47 6.61
N GLY A 59 0.25 -8.25 7.08
CA GLY A 59 -1.07 -7.75 7.40
C GLY A 59 -2.02 -7.72 6.21
N PRO A 60 -3.30 -7.44 6.50
CA PRO A 60 -4.37 -7.69 5.54
C PRO A 60 -4.54 -6.57 4.51
N LEU A 61 -3.99 -5.37 4.76
CA LEU A 61 -3.99 -4.25 3.81
C LEU A 61 -3.07 -4.54 2.62
N LEU A 62 -1.79 -4.84 2.88
CA LEU A 62 -0.82 -5.16 1.83
C LEU A 62 -1.24 -6.39 1.02
N TYR A 63 -1.82 -7.39 1.68
CA TYR A 63 -2.35 -8.57 0.97
C TYR A 63 -3.45 -8.19 -0.03
N ALA A 64 -4.39 -7.32 0.37
CA ALA A 64 -5.47 -6.88 -0.51
C ALA A 64 -4.96 -6.03 -1.68
N LEU A 65 -3.98 -5.15 -1.45
CA LEU A 65 -3.34 -4.33 -2.48
C LEU A 65 -2.60 -5.20 -3.51
N ASP A 66 -1.69 -6.07 -3.04
CA ASP A 66 -0.84 -6.89 -3.92
C ASP A 66 -1.66 -7.89 -4.72
N LEU A 67 -2.60 -8.59 -4.07
CA LEU A 67 -3.48 -9.53 -4.75
C LEU A 67 -4.44 -8.82 -5.70
N GLY A 68 -4.91 -7.61 -5.35
CA GLY A 68 -5.74 -6.77 -6.21
C GLY A 68 -5.02 -6.31 -7.46
N ALA A 69 -3.75 -5.92 -7.35
CA ALA A 69 -2.91 -5.55 -8.49
C ALA A 69 -2.60 -6.76 -9.38
N LEU A 70 -2.27 -7.92 -8.82
CA LEU A 70 -2.08 -9.15 -9.58
C LEU A 70 -3.36 -9.59 -10.29
N ALA A 71 -4.52 -9.45 -9.64
CA ALA A 71 -5.82 -9.71 -10.27
C ALA A 71 -6.06 -8.78 -11.47
N HIS A 72 -5.70 -7.49 -11.38
CA HIS A 72 -5.74 -6.58 -12.51
C HIS A 72 -4.84 -7.08 -13.65
N TYR A 73 -3.56 -7.35 -13.39
CA TYR A 73 -2.66 -7.82 -14.45
C TYR A 73 -3.09 -9.15 -15.06
N ASN A 74 -3.77 -10.00 -14.27
CA ASN A 74 -4.37 -11.25 -14.72
C ASN A 74 -5.77 -11.08 -15.35
N ARG A 75 -6.19 -9.85 -15.67
CA ARG A 75 -7.48 -9.52 -16.32
C ARG A 75 -8.72 -9.92 -15.53
N GLN A 76 -8.58 -10.12 -14.23
CA GLN A 76 -9.68 -10.42 -13.32
C GLN A 76 -10.21 -9.10 -12.73
N TRP A 77 -10.77 -8.25 -13.59
CA TRP A 77 -11.13 -6.86 -13.26
C TRP A 77 -12.08 -6.73 -12.08
N LEU A 78 -13.12 -7.57 -12.05
CA LEU A 78 -14.10 -7.57 -10.95
C LEU A 78 -13.46 -8.06 -9.63
N THR A 79 -12.63 -9.10 -9.68
CA THR A 79 -11.87 -9.59 -8.51
C THR A 79 -10.94 -8.50 -7.98
N SER A 80 -10.22 -7.83 -8.88
CA SER A 80 -9.35 -6.71 -8.55
C SER A 80 -10.13 -5.58 -7.86
N ASN A 81 -11.27 -5.17 -8.40
CA ASN A 81 -12.12 -4.16 -7.77
C ASN A 81 -12.53 -4.52 -6.33
N ASN A 82 -12.98 -5.76 -6.10
CA ASN A 82 -13.38 -6.21 -4.77
C ASN A 82 -12.22 -6.22 -3.75
N LEU A 83 -11.02 -6.60 -4.20
CA LEU A 83 -9.81 -6.60 -3.38
C LEU A 83 -9.36 -5.17 -3.06
N LEU A 84 -9.40 -4.27 -4.04
CA LEU A 84 -9.04 -2.87 -3.86
C LEU A 84 -10.06 -2.11 -2.98
N ASP A 85 -11.36 -2.44 -3.07
CA ASP A 85 -12.38 -1.94 -2.13
C ASP A 85 -12.09 -2.39 -0.68
N ARG A 86 -11.57 -3.61 -0.50
CA ARG A 86 -11.15 -4.10 0.82
C ARG A 86 -9.94 -3.31 1.33
N ALA A 87 -8.96 -3.04 0.46
CA ALA A 87 -7.81 -2.21 0.80
C ALA A 87 -8.22 -0.79 1.22
N GLU A 88 -9.08 -0.11 0.45
CA GLU A 88 -9.57 1.24 0.79
C GLU A 88 -10.26 1.27 2.17
N ARG A 89 -11.07 0.25 2.50
CA ARG A 89 -11.68 0.13 3.84
C ARG A 89 -10.64 -0.01 4.94
N GLN A 90 -9.62 -0.83 4.72
CA GLN A 90 -8.57 -1.07 5.72
C GLN A 90 -7.69 0.17 5.95
N ILE A 91 -7.39 0.94 4.91
CA ILE A 91 -6.69 2.23 5.04
C ILE A 91 -7.49 3.15 5.98
N TRP A 92 -8.80 3.26 5.76
CA TRP A 92 -9.67 4.11 6.58
C TRP A 92 -9.79 3.61 8.03
N GLU A 93 -9.95 2.30 8.23
CA GLU A 93 -10.04 1.68 9.57
C GLU A 93 -8.75 1.88 10.35
N ASN A 94 -7.61 1.56 9.73
CA ASN A 94 -6.29 1.69 10.37
C ASN A 94 -6.02 3.15 10.75
N TYR A 95 -6.30 4.10 9.85
CA TYR A 95 -6.16 5.54 10.11
C TYR A 95 -7.02 6.01 11.30
N SER A 96 -8.28 5.57 11.35
CA SER A 96 -9.23 5.90 12.41
C SER A 96 -8.81 5.31 13.77
N GLU A 97 -8.28 4.08 13.76
CA GLU A 97 -7.71 3.45 14.94
C GLU A 97 -6.49 4.21 15.45
N SER A 98 -5.59 4.64 14.56
CA SER A 98 -4.41 5.43 14.94
C SER A 98 -4.76 6.75 15.61
N ILE A 99 -5.78 7.46 15.11
CA ILE A 99 -6.28 8.69 15.76
C ILE A 99 -6.83 8.37 17.15
N SER A 100 -7.66 7.32 17.25
CA SER A 100 -8.28 6.91 18.50
C SER A 100 -7.24 6.48 19.55
N ALA A 101 -6.21 5.74 19.12
CA ALA A 101 -5.08 5.34 19.94
C ALA A 101 -4.30 6.56 20.47
N ASN A 102 -4.04 7.57 19.61
CA ASN A 102 -3.34 8.79 20.02
C ASN A 102 -4.11 9.63 21.05
N LEU A 103 -5.45 9.58 21.05
CA LEU A 103 -6.29 10.25 22.07
C LEU A 103 -6.38 9.45 23.38
N GLY A 104 -6.17 8.13 23.33
CA GLY A 104 -6.26 7.22 24.48
C GLY A 104 -4.93 6.78 25.09
N SER A 105 -3.77 7.11 24.50
CA SER A 105 -2.50 6.48 24.87
C SER A 105 -1.81 7.14 26.08
N TYR A 106 -2.02 6.53 27.25
CA TYR A 106 -0.94 6.28 28.22
C TYR A 106 -0.45 4.81 28.19
N LEU A 107 -1.11 3.88 27.48
CA LEU A 107 -0.89 2.43 27.63
C LEU A 107 -1.10 1.57 26.34
N VAL A 108 -0.80 2.07 25.14
CA VAL A 108 -0.79 1.20 23.93
C VAL A 108 0.65 1.01 23.48
N ASN A 109 1.06 -0.26 23.32
CA ASN A 109 2.38 -0.63 22.83
C ASN A 109 2.50 -0.24 21.34
N ASP A 110 3.44 0.64 20.99
CA ASP A 110 3.65 1.07 19.60
C ASP A 110 3.98 -0.09 18.65
N ASN A 111 4.43 -1.24 19.17
CA ASN A 111 4.84 -2.40 18.38
C ASN A 111 3.68 -3.27 17.85
N THR A 112 2.42 -2.91 18.09
CA THR A 112 1.24 -3.66 17.61
C THR A 112 0.36 -2.89 16.63
N ARG A 113 0.81 -1.73 16.14
CA ARG A 113 -0.01 -0.90 15.24
C ARG A 113 -0.07 -1.52 13.84
N ALA A 114 -1.27 -1.67 13.30
CA ALA A 114 -1.46 -2.13 11.93
C ALA A 114 -0.82 -1.14 10.94
N TYR A 115 -0.25 -1.65 9.84
CA TYR A 115 0.25 -0.81 8.75
C TYR A 115 -0.86 0.06 8.18
N GLN A 116 -0.65 1.37 8.15
CA GLN A 116 -1.70 2.36 7.90
C GLN A 116 -1.99 2.58 6.41
N GLY A 117 -1.09 2.11 5.55
CA GLY A 117 -1.08 2.47 4.13
C GLY A 117 -0.35 3.78 3.90
N GLU A 118 0.32 3.86 2.76
CA GLU A 118 0.91 5.10 2.28
C GLU A 118 -0.11 5.89 1.45
N ASP A 119 0.04 7.22 1.45
CA ASP A 119 -0.83 8.15 0.71
C ASP A 119 -0.96 7.76 -0.78
N PHE A 120 0.12 7.25 -1.41
CA PHE A 120 0.10 6.83 -2.82
C PHE A 120 -0.62 5.49 -3.04
N GLU A 121 -0.61 4.57 -2.07
CA GLU A 121 -1.29 3.27 -2.20
C GLU A 121 -2.81 3.49 -2.27
N ASP A 122 -3.34 4.41 -1.46
CA ASP A 122 -4.74 4.79 -1.49
C ASP A 122 -5.15 5.41 -2.84
N LEU A 123 -4.29 6.27 -3.42
CA LEU A 123 -4.53 6.84 -4.76
C LEU A 123 -4.52 5.76 -5.85
N TYR A 124 -3.58 4.80 -5.77
CA TYR A 124 -3.47 3.75 -6.78
C TYR A 124 -4.69 2.83 -6.82
N THR A 125 -5.38 2.62 -5.70
CA THR A 125 -6.62 1.84 -5.68
C THR A 125 -7.65 2.38 -6.69
N ASN A 126 -7.91 3.69 -6.70
CA ASN A 126 -8.86 4.29 -7.62
C ASN A 126 -8.37 4.29 -9.07
N ILE A 127 -7.06 4.38 -9.31
CA ILE A 127 -6.49 4.28 -10.67
C ILE A 127 -6.75 2.88 -11.23
N PHE A 128 -6.39 1.83 -10.50
CA PHE A 128 -6.63 0.46 -10.94
C PHE A 128 -8.12 0.17 -11.11
N LYS A 129 -8.97 0.62 -10.17
CA LYS A 129 -10.43 0.45 -10.28
C LYS A 129 -11.01 1.17 -11.50
N ALA A 130 -10.57 2.40 -11.79
CA ALA A 130 -10.98 3.11 -13.01
C ALA A 130 -10.61 2.31 -14.27
N LEU A 131 -9.37 1.82 -14.35
CA LEU A 131 -8.92 0.98 -15.48
C LEU A 131 -9.70 -0.33 -15.57
N ASN A 132 -10.00 -0.97 -14.45
CA ASN A 132 -10.82 -2.18 -14.39
C ASN A 132 -12.24 -1.92 -14.92
N TYR A 133 -12.87 -0.82 -14.50
CA TYR A 133 -14.20 -0.45 -14.98
C TYR A 133 -14.20 -0.14 -16.48
N LEU A 134 -13.15 0.49 -17.02
CA LEU A 134 -12.99 0.65 -18.46
C LEU A 134 -12.93 -0.70 -19.19
N HIS A 135 -12.18 -1.67 -18.65
CA HIS A 135 -12.13 -3.02 -19.21
C HIS A 135 -13.46 -3.78 -19.12
N LEU A 136 -14.33 -3.42 -18.18
CA LEU A 136 -15.68 -3.97 -18.02
C LEU A 136 -16.72 -3.25 -18.90
N GLY A 137 -16.35 -2.17 -19.58
CA GLY A 137 -17.30 -1.32 -20.32
C GLY A 137 -18.16 -0.43 -19.42
N GLU A 138 -17.77 -0.24 -18.16
CA GLU A 138 -18.49 0.53 -17.15
C GLU A 138 -17.89 1.94 -17.01
N GLY A 139 -18.01 2.76 -18.07
CA GLY A 139 -17.41 4.09 -18.13
C GLY A 139 -17.87 5.04 -17.00
N GLU A 140 -19.15 4.99 -16.62
CA GLU A 140 -19.69 5.79 -15.51
C GLU A 140 -19.01 5.43 -14.18
N SER A 141 -18.87 4.13 -13.89
CA SER A 141 -18.14 3.63 -12.71
C SER A 141 -16.67 4.07 -12.76
N SER A 142 -16.04 4.05 -13.94
CA SER A 142 -14.68 4.58 -14.09
C SER A 142 -14.59 6.07 -13.75
N LEU A 143 -15.54 6.90 -14.17
CA LEU A 143 -15.55 8.33 -13.81
C LEU A 143 -15.76 8.54 -12.31
N VAL A 144 -16.55 7.71 -11.64
CA VAL A 144 -16.73 7.78 -10.17
C VAL A 144 -15.38 7.59 -9.47
N GLU A 145 -14.60 6.58 -9.87
CA GLU A 145 -13.29 6.33 -9.28
C GLU A 145 -12.28 7.45 -9.60
N LEU A 146 -12.32 8.03 -10.80
CA LEU A 146 -11.46 9.17 -11.15
C LEU A 146 -11.83 10.45 -10.38
N ARG A 147 -13.11 10.66 -10.05
CA ARG A 147 -13.53 11.75 -9.16
C ARG A 147 -13.01 11.52 -7.74
N ARG A 148 -13.14 10.30 -7.19
CA ARG A 148 -12.58 9.91 -5.89
C ARG A 148 -11.06 10.13 -5.82
N LEU A 149 -10.35 9.77 -6.88
CA LEU A 149 -8.91 10.04 -7.01
C LEU A 149 -8.60 11.54 -6.88
N SER A 150 -9.36 12.40 -7.59
CA SER A 150 -9.19 13.86 -7.52
C SER A 150 -9.46 14.40 -6.12
N GLU A 151 -10.50 13.90 -5.44
CA GLU A 151 -10.83 14.27 -4.06
C GLU A 151 -9.70 13.90 -3.10
N LYS A 152 -9.18 12.67 -3.18
CA LYS A 152 -8.04 12.23 -2.36
C LYS A 152 -6.79 13.09 -2.60
N GLN A 153 -6.46 13.38 -3.86
CA GLN A 153 -5.34 14.28 -4.18
C GLN A 153 -5.52 15.68 -3.58
N GLN A 154 -6.74 16.21 -3.56
CA GLN A 154 -7.02 17.49 -2.91
C GLN A 154 -6.83 17.41 -1.40
N MET A 155 -7.31 16.35 -0.75
CA MET A 155 -7.11 16.15 0.69
C MET A 155 -5.63 16.03 1.06
N LEU A 156 -4.84 15.29 0.27
CA LEU A 156 -3.39 15.18 0.45
C LEU A 156 -2.71 16.55 0.33
N ARG A 157 -3.04 17.34 -0.70
CA ARG A 157 -2.51 18.71 -0.83
C ARG A 157 -2.78 19.55 0.41
N GLN A 158 -4.03 19.54 0.89
CA GLN A 158 -4.40 20.28 2.11
C GLN A 158 -3.65 19.77 3.35
N LYS A 159 -3.48 18.46 3.49
CA LYS A 159 -2.72 17.82 4.58
C LYS A 159 -1.27 18.31 4.61
N TYR A 160 -0.60 18.34 3.46
CA TYR A 160 0.80 18.77 3.36
C TYR A 160 0.96 20.29 3.49
N GLU A 161 0.07 21.10 2.90
CA GLU A 161 0.07 22.56 3.11
C GLU A 161 -0.09 22.92 4.60
N ALA A 162 -0.97 22.23 5.32
CA ALA A 162 -1.14 22.44 6.75
C ALA A 162 0.08 21.97 7.57
N LEU A 163 0.77 20.92 7.13
CA LEU A 163 2.00 20.45 7.75
C LEU A 163 3.13 21.48 7.59
N ASP A 164 3.31 22.00 6.37
CA ASP A 164 4.30 23.03 6.07
C ASP A 164 4.09 24.28 6.94
N GLN A 165 2.85 24.78 7.02
CA GLN A 165 2.51 25.91 7.89
C GLN A 165 2.85 25.66 9.36
N ARG A 166 2.61 24.43 9.87
CA ARG A 166 2.95 24.06 11.26
C ARG A 166 4.45 24.00 11.48
N LEU A 167 5.22 23.51 10.50
CA LEU A 167 6.67 23.43 10.56
C LEU A 167 7.32 24.83 10.51
N GLU A 168 6.79 25.72 9.67
CA GLU A 168 7.18 27.13 9.62
C GLU A 168 6.93 27.84 10.96
N MET A 169 5.81 27.54 11.63
CA MET A 169 5.51 28.07 12.97
C MET A 169 6.38 27.46 14.08
N SER A 170 7.01 26.31 13.85
CA SER A 170 7.69 25.52 14.89
C SER A 170 9.22 25.58 14.86
N SER A 171 9.88 26.13 13.83
CA SER A 171 11.35 26.11 13.76
C SER A 171 12.03 27.45 14.11
N HIS A 172 12.66 27.48 15.29
CA HIS A 172 14.05 27.89 15.39
C HIS A 172 14.89 26.82 14.67
N GLY A 173 15.32 27.14 13.44
CA GLY A 173 16.52 26.62 12.79
C GLY A 173 16.86 25.14 12.94
N ASP A 174 16.16 24.28 12.21
CA ASP A 174 16.81 23.19 11.48
C ASP A 174 15.94 22.90 10.26
N TYR A 175 16.37 23.38 9.10
CA TYR A 175 15.71 23.08 7.84
C TYR A 175 15.96 21.59 7.57
N VAL A 176 15.07 20.73 8.06
CA VAL A 176 15.02 19.34 7.63
C VAL A 176 14.72 19.38 6.15
N GLU A 177 15.79 19.13 5.40
CA GLU A 177 15.84 18.94 3.98
C GLU A 177 14.57 18.21 3.54
N ALA A 178 13.81 18.96 2.74
CA ALA A 178 12.48 18.67 2.27
C ALA A 178 12.19 17.16 2.22
N TYR A 179 11.07 16.77 2.83
CA TYR A 179 10.23 15.70 2.31
C TYR A 179 9.79 16.10 0.89
N THR A 180 10.78 16.12 -0.01
CA THR A 180 10.67 15.93 -1.43
C THR A 180 10.45 14.43 -1.64
N SER A 181 9.55 13.81 -0.87
CA SER A 181 8.67 12.85 -1.51
C SER A 181 7.91 13.71 -2.49
N SER A 182 8.50 13.79 -3.68
CA SER A 182 7.83 13.95 -4.95
C SER A 182 6.42 14.41 -4.69
N GLN A 183 6.13 15.67 -5.01
CA GLN A 183 4.93 15.93 -5.77
C GLN A 183 4.81 14.74 -6.71
N PHE A 184 4.05 13.70 -6.34
CA PHE A 184 3.73 12.68 -7.29
C PHE A 184 3.14 13.52 -8.41
N SER A 185 3.51 13.24 -9.65
CA SER A 185 3.00 13.95 -10.82
C SER A 185 1.50 13.65 -10.98
N SER A 186 0.74 13.94 -9.92
CA SER A 186 -0.61 13.56 -9.59
C SER A 186 -1.46 14.63 -10.21
N SER A 187 -1.56 14.51 -11.52
CA SER A 187 -2.82 14.69 -12.23
C SER A 187 -2.67 14.51 -13.73
N ALA A 188 -1.46 14.40 -14.30
CA ALA A 188 -1.31 14.15 -15.73
C ALA A 188 -1.98 12.82 -16.14
N LEU A 189 -1.70 11.73 -15.41
CA LEU A 189 -2.34 10.44 -15.66
C LEU A 189 -3.83 10.46 -15.31
N GLY A 190 -4.20 11.01 -14.15
CA GLY A 190 -5.60 11.08 -13.71
C GLY A 190 -6.48 11.89 -14.65
N TYR A 191 -6.06 13.11 -15.02
CA TYR A 191 -6.75 13.95 -16.00
C TYR A 191 -6.73 13.35 -17.40
N TYR A 192 -5.62 12.73 -17.82
CA TYR A 192 -5.59 12.01 -19.09
C TYR A 192 -6.64 10.91 -19.14
N LEU A 193 -6.71 10.05 -18.11
CA LEU A 193 -7.72 9.01 -18.00
C LEU A 193 -9.12 9.63 -18.00
N GLN A 194 -9.37 10.65 -17.17
CA GLN A 194 -10.67 11.33 -17.10
C GLN A 194 -11.10 11.90 -18.44
N MET A 195 -10.19 12.60 -19.15
CA MET A 195 -10.44 13.16 -20.47
C MET A 195 -10.75 12.06 -21.49
N VAL A 196 -9.98 10.97 -21.49
CA VAL A 196 -10.19 9.85 -22.41
C VAL A 196 -11.53 9.17 -22.17
N VAL A 197 -11.89 8.91 -20.91
CA VAL A 197 -13.17 8.30 -20.53
C VAL A 197 -14.35 9.23 -20.87
N ALA A 198 -14.29 10.50 -20.46
CA ALA A 198 -15.36 11.46 -20.73
C ALA A 198 -15.60 11.67 -22.22
N ARG A 199 -14.53 11.67 -23.03
CA ARG A 199 -14.61 11.71 -24.50
C ARG A 199 -15.33 10.49 -25.06
N ASP A 200 -14.96 9.30 -24.60
CA ASP A 200 -15.54 8.05 -25.08
C ASP A 200 -17.04 7.94 -24.76
N MET A 201 -17.46 8.51 -23.62
CA MET A 201 -18.86 8.54 -23.20
C MET A 201 -19.69 9.67 -23.84
N GLY A 202 -19.08 10.58 -24.61
CA GLY A 202 -19.78 11.70 -25.24
C GLY A 202 -20.15 12.84 -24.28
N GLU A 203 -19.61 12.86 -23.06
CA GLU A 203 -19.88 13.87 -22.01
C GLU A 203 -19.01 15.14 -22.15
N PHE A 204 -18.29 15.30 -23.27
CA PHE A 204 -17.25 16.32 -23.44
C PHE A 204 -17.73 17.78 -23.37
N ASN A 205 -19.05 18.01 -23.38
CA ASN A 205 -19.64 19.34 -23.34
C ASN A 205 -19.94 19.85 -21.91
N ASP A 206 -19.85 18.99 -20.88
CA ASP A 206 -20.22 19.34 -19.51
C ASP A 206 -19.02 19.48 -18.56
N ALA A 207 -17.79 19.27 -19.06
CA ALA A 207 -16.54 19.26 -18.30
C ALA A 207 -15.61 20.46 -18.64
N SER A 208 -16.18 21.63 -18.96
CA SER A 208 -15.47 22.90 -19.13
C SER A 208 -15.74 23.87 -18.00
#